data_AF-A0A8T5RYT8-F1
#
_entry.id   AF-A0A8T5RYT8-F1
#
_cell.length_a   1.000
_cell.length_b   1.000
_cell.length_c   1.000
_cell.angle_alpha   90.00
_cell.angle_beta   90.00
_cell.angle_gamma   90.00
#
_symmetry.space_group_name_H-M   'P 1'
#
loop_
_entity.id
_entity.type
_entity.pdbx_description
1 polymer ?
#
loop_
_entity_poly.entity_id
_entity_poly.type
_entity_poly.pdbx_seq_one_letter_code
_entity_poly.pdbx_strand_id
1 'polypeptide(L)' 'DVVKENEKKFHLLFKHRQNKRYSSYWYGYFKELFTSGEMPFKTKFEGQSFEESLSITLLIE' A
#
# COMPACT_ATOMS: atom_id res chain seq x y z
N ASP A 1 1.10 4.65 9.62
CA ASP A 1 -0.16 5.37 9.88
C ASP A 1 -1.19 4.99 8.85
N VAL A 2 -2.43 4.73 9.28
CA VAL A 2 -3.55 4.43 8.38
C VAL A 2 -4.62 5.49 8.60
N VAL A 3 -4.98 6.20 7.53
CA VAL A 3 -6.05 7.20 7.54
C VAL A 3 -7.17 6.68 6.66
N LYS A 4 -8.36 6.54 7.25
CA LYS A 4 -9.58 6.17 6.52
C LYS A 4 -10.28 7.46 6.08
N GLU A 5 -10.34 7.72 4.78
CA GLU A 5 -11.04 8.90 4.26
C GLU A 5 -12.55 8.65 4.14
N ASN A 6 -12.96 7.43 3.79
CA ASN A 6 -14.36 6.98 3.74
C ASN A 6 -14.43 5.44 3.83
N GLU A 7 -15.62 4.84 3.72
CA GLU A 7 -15.77 3.37 3.83
C GLU A 7 -14.98 2.56 2.80
N LYS A 8 -14.67 3.16 1.65
CA LYS A 8 -14.05 2.48 0.50
C LYS A 8 -12.62 2.94 0.19
N LYS A 9 -12.09 3.96 0.85
CA LYS A 9 -10.78 4.57 0.56
C LYS A 9 -9.90 4.64 1.80
N PHE A 10 -8.71 4.05 1.69
CA PHE A 10 -7.72 3.98 2.76
C PHE A 10 -6.40 4.53 2.27
N HIS A 11 -5.78 5.39 3.10
CA HIS A 11 -4.41 5.85 2.89
C HIS A 11 -3.50 5.22 3.93
N LEU A 12 -2.45 4.54 3.46
CA LEU A 12 -1.42 3.95 4.30
C LEU A 12 -0.10 4.67 4.09
N LEU A 13 0.44 5.21 5.17
CA LEU A 13 1.83 5.65 5.25
C LEU A 13 2.63 4.56 5.98
N PHE A 14 3.44 3.82 5.24
CA PHE A 14 4.30 2.78 5.79
C PHE A 14 5.74 3.29 5.88
N LYS A 15 6.30 3.37 7.09
CA LYS A 15 7.68 3.79 7.34
C LYS A 15 8.48 2.57 7.76
N HIS A 16 9.37 2.08 6.90
CA HIS A 16 10.19 0.90 7.22
C HIS A 16 11.57 1.27 7.77
N ARG A 17 12.06 2.51 7.58
CA ARG A 17 13.37 2.98 8.09
C ARG A 17 14.55 2.11 7.62
N GLN A 18 14.42 1.54 6.42
CA GLN A 18 15.47 0.80 5.73
C GLN A 18 15.81 1.56 4.45
N ASN A 19 16.94 1.22 3.82
CA ASN A 19 17.35 1.88 2.58
C ASN A 19 16.35 1.69 1.43
N LYS A 20 16.50 2.52 0.40
CA LYS A 20 15.62 2.62 -0.78
C LYS A 20 15.32 1.31 -1.49
N ARG A 21 16.21 0.31 -1.44
CA ARG A 21 15.97 -1.01 -2.05
C ARG A 21 14.75 -1.68 -1.42
N TYR A 22 14.58 -1.52 -0.11
CA TYR A 22 13.46 -2.10 0.62
C TYR A 22 12.15 -1.39 0.31
N SER A 23 12.16 -0.10 -0.05
CA SER A 23 10.94 0.59 -0.47
C SER A 23 10.34 -0.08 -1.71
N SER A 24 11.16 -0.38 -2.73
CA SER A 24 10.66 -1.09 -3.92
C SER A 24 10.17 -2.50 -3.60
N TYR A 25 10.86 -3.21 -2.69
CA TYR A 25 10.44 -4.54 -2.24
C TYR A 25 9.07 -4.48 -1.54
N TRP A 26 8.92 -3.61 -0.54
CA TRP A 26 7.69 -3.47 0.22
C TRP A 26 6.53 -2.98 -0.66
N TYR A 27 6.82 -2.09 -1.62
CA TYR A 27 5.82 -1.63 -2.58
C TYR A 27 5.29 -2.80 -3.45
N GLY A 28 6.20 -3.63 -3.96
CA GLY A 28 5.82 -4.83 -4.73
C GLY A 28 5.01 -5.81 -3.89
N TYR A 29 5.48 -6.10 -2.67
CA TYR A 29 4.79 -6.96 -1.72
C TYR A 29 3.36 -6.49 -1.45
N PHE A 30 3.16 -5.21 -1.11
CA PHE A 30 1.82 -4.70 -0.83
C PHE A 30 0.94 -4.67 -2.07
N LYS A 31 1.50 -4.36 -3.24
CA LYS A 31 0.76 -4.41 -4.50
C LYS A 31 0.20 -5.81 -4.72
N GLU A 32 1.05 -6.84 -4.66
CA GLU A 32 0.64 -8.24 -4.84
C GLU A 32 -0.37 -8.68 -3.78
N LEU A 33 -0.13 -8.34 -2.51
CA LEU A 33 -1.04 -8.67 -1.41
C LEU A 33 -2.44 -8.11 -1.64
N PHE A 34 -2.56 -6.81 -1.92
CA PHE A 34 -3.87 -6.15 -2.04
C PHE A 34 -4.57 -6.41 -3.37
N THR A 35 -3.86 -6.88 -4.40
CA THR A 35 -4.48 -7.30 -5.67
C THR A 35 -4.58 -8.82 -5.83
N SER A 36 -4.23 -9.60 -4.80
CA SER A 36 -4.32 -11.06 -4.83
C SER A 36 -5.77 -11.52 -5.00
N GLY A 37 -5.97 -12.61 -5.76
CA GLY A 37 -7.28 -13.24 -5.89
C GLY A 37 -7.81 -13.89 -4.61
N GLU A 38 -6.94 -14.07 -3.61
CA GLU A 38 -7.32 -14.57 -2.28
C GLU A 38 -7.89 -13.46 -1.36
N MET A 39 -7.77 -12.19 -1.76
CA MET A 39 -8.33 -11.10 -0.98
C MET A 39 -9.86 -11.19 -0.95
N PRO A 40 -10.50 -10.97 0.22
CA PRO A 40 -11.95 -11.09 0.36
C PRO A 40 -12.73 -9.96 -0.34
N PHE A 41 -12.03 -8.99 -0.93
CA PHE A 41 -12.59 -7.87 -1.67
C PHE A 41 -11.68 -7.50 -2.83
N LYS A 42 -12.25 -6.88 -3.87
CA LYS A 42 -11.47 -6.30 -4.95
C LYS A 42 -10.92 -4.95 -4.53
N THR A 43 -9.62 -4.77 -4.73
CA THR A 43 -8.92 -3.54 -4.37
C THR A 43 -8.19 -2.98 -5.56
N LYS A 44 -8.35 -1.68 -5.83
CA LYS A 44 -7.40 -0.93 -6.65
C LYS A 44 -6.28 -0.44 -5.76
N PHE A 45 -5.05 -0.68 -6.21
CA PHE A 45 -3.83 -0.32 -5.52
C PHE A 45 -3.13 0.81 -6.28
N GLU A 46 -2.91 1.94 -5.60
CA GLU A 46 -2.11 3.06 -6.10
C GLU A 46 -1.10 3.45 -5.03
N GLY A 47 0.06 3.97 -5.43
CA GLY A 47 1.01 4.47 -4.45
C GLY A 47 2.35 4.88 -5.02
N GLN A 48 3.23 5.30 -4.13
CA GLN A 48 4.59 5.74 -4.42
C GLN A 48 5.54 5.32 -3.32
N SER A 49 6.73 4.88 -3.72
CA SER A 49 7.85 4.61 -2.82
C SER A 49 8.78 5.82 -2.68
N PHE A 50 9.21 6.11 -1.46
CA PHE A 50 10.24 7.08 -1.09
C PHE A 50 11.49 6.35 -0.57
N GLU A 51 12.50 7.07 -0.05
CA GLU A 51 13.75 6.44 0.42
C GLU A 51 13.53 5.42 1.53
N GLU A 52 12.74 5.75 2.55
CA GLU A 52 12.55 4.87 3.72
C GLU A 52 11.07 4.66 4.08
N SER A 53 10.18 5.01 3.15
CA SER A 53 8.74 4.94 3.36
C SER A 53 7.95 4.75 2.06
N LEU A 54 6.68 4.37 2.21
CA LEU A 54 5.70 4.23 1.14
C LEU A 54 4.45 5.04 1.48
N SER A 55 3.86 5.66 0.47
CA SER A 55 2.48 6.15 0.52
C SER A 55 1.62 5.30 -0.40
N ILE A 56 0.57 4.70 0.14
CA ILE A 56 -0.32 3.78 -0.56
C ILE A 56 -1.76 4.28 -0.40
N THR A 57 -2.52 4.22 -1.48
CA THR A 57 -3.96 4.43 -1.51
C THR A 57 -4.63 3.13 -1.97
N LEU A 58 -5.58 2.66 -1.17
CA LEU A 58 -6.41 1.50 -1.48
C LEU A 58 -7.84 1.96 -1.70
N LEU A 59 -8.44 1.50 -2.79
CA LEU A 59 -9.87 1.69 -3.09
C LEU A 59 -10.54 0.31 -3.15
N ILE A 60 -11.46 0.05 -2.23
CA ILE A 60 -12.27 -1.17 -2.19
C ILE A 60 -13.48 -0.98 -3.11
N GLU A 61 -13.71 -1.94 -4.01
CA GLU A 61 -14.88 -1.96 -4.91
C GLU A 61 -16.15 -2.46 -4.20
#